data_AF-A0A5M6D4D1-F1
#
_entry.id   AF-A0A5M6D4D1-F1
#
_cell.length_a   1.000
_cell.length_b   1.000
_cell.length_c   1.000
_cell.angle_alpha   90.00
_cell.angle_beta   90.00
_cell.angle_gamma   90.00
#
_symmetry.space_group_name_H-M   'P 1'
#
loop_
_entity.id
_entity.type
_entity.pdbx_description
1 polymer ?
#
loop_
_entity_poly.entity_id
_entity_poly.type
_entity_poly.pdbx_seq_one_letter_code
_entity_poly.pdbx_strand_id
1 'polypeptide(L)'
;MPIQVTCRHCLKRFQVSDKFAGKTGPCPNCKKPIEIPKEGEEVVIHAPRDDSPKDSTGQSVLKPIRRKETDVTRRGLIITLGAILAVFVCALVFRFTGPAGAPLWAQLLGIVLLAPPLVWAGYQFLYDQEREPYVGPELRNRVLICSAIFAVLWCVYACVPTYIFELNQAAEMSYTVFGITLCIMIALGALASAGAFELEYFSGVIHAGLYFITIVLLALTSGVVLAGLPHELLP
;
A
#
# COMPACT_ATOMS: atom_id res chain seq x y z
N MET A 1 -15.14 27.18 -44.57
CA MET A 1 -15.32 26.37 -43.37
C MET A 1 -16.70 26.61 -42.77
N PRO A 2 -17.57 25.58 -42.71
CA PRO A 2 -18.96 25.75 -42.25
C PRO A 2 -19.02 26.42 -40.86
N ILE A 3 -19.79 27.51 -40.78
CA ILE A 3 -20.00 28.29 -39.56
C ILE A 3 -21.07 27.59 -38.71
N GLN A 4 -20.74 27.27 -37.46
CA GLN A 4 -21.71 26.73 -36.51
C GLN A 4 -22.53 27.87 -35.89
N VAL A 5 -23.82 27.92 -36.22
CA VAL A 5 -24.74 28.95 -35.73
C VAL A 5 -25.74 28.33 -34.77
N THR A 6 -25.98 28.99 -33.64
CA THR A 6 -27.03 28.62 -32.68
C THR A 6 -28.20 29.60 -32.83
N CYS A 7 -29.39 29.11 -33.18
CA CYS A 7 -30.56 29.99 -33.28
C CYS A 7 -31.01 30.50 -31.91
N ARG A 8 -31.18 31.82 -31.76
CA ARG A 8 -31.65 32.44 -30.50
C ARG A 8 -33.10 32.09 -30.13
N HIS A 9 -33.90 31.58 -31.07
CA HIS A 9 -35.33 31.30 -30.85
C HIS A 9 -35.65 29.82 -30.59
N CYS A 10 -34.93 28.89 -31.20
CA CYS A 10 -35.17 27.45 -31.01
C CYS A 10 -33.97 26.69 -30.44
N LEU A 11 -32.86 27.39 -30.19
CA LEU A 11 -31.62 26.88 -29.59
C LEU A 11 -30.95 25.71 -30.33
N LYS A 12 -31.50 25.27 -31.47
CA LYS A 12 -30.86 24.28 -32.33
C LYS A 12 -29.62 24.86 -32.98
N ARG A 13 -28.56 24.07 -32.97
CA ARG A 13 -27.28 24.34 -33.64
C ARG A 13 -27.31 23.75 -35.04
N PHE A 14 -26.83 24.48 -36.02
CA PHE A 14 -26.70 23.98 -37.39
C PHE A 14 -25.51 24.64 -38.09
N GLN A 15 -25.05 24.00 -39.16
CA GLN A 15 -23.92 24.46 -39.94
C GLN A 15 -24.42 25.21 -41.17
N VAL A 16 -23.90 26.43 -41.35
CA VAL A 16 -24.20 27.26 -42.51
C VAL A 16 -22.90 27.47 -43.29
N SER A 17 -22.98 27.55 -44.62
CA SER A 17 -21.80 27.87 -45.40
C SER A 17 -21.37 29.32 -45.21
N ASP A 18 -20.05 29.52 -45.23
CA ASP A 18 -19.26 30.75 -45.33
C ASP A 18 -19.90 31.88 -46.15
N LYS A 19 -20.53 31.52 -47.28
CA LYS A 19 -21.16 32.47 -48.22
C LYS A 19 -22.30 33.28 -47.59
N PHE A 20 -22.82 32.84 -46.45
CA PHE A 20 -23.88 33.50 -45.70
C PHE A 20 -23.37 34.22 -44.43
N ALA A 21 -22.06 34.28 -44.21
CA ALA A 21 -21.47 35.07 -43.14
C ALA A 21 -21.94 36.54 -43.19
N GLY A 22 -22.36 37.08 -42.05
CA GLY A 22 -22.85 38.46 -41.93
C GLY A 22 -24.21 38.73 -42.59
N LYS A 23 -24.91 37.72 -43.13
CA LYS A 23 -26.24 37.87 -43.75
C LYS A 23 -27.35 37.42 -42.82
N THR A 24 -28.53 38.03 -42.97
CA THR A 24 -29.77 37.62 -42.30
C THR A 24 -30.47 36.54 -43.12
N GLY A 25 -30.84 35.41 -42.49
CA GLY A 25 -31.57 34.33 -43.13
C GLY A 25 -32.57 33.64 -42.20
N PRO A 26 -33.60 32.95 -42.72
CA PRO A 26 -34.55 32.21 -41.89
C PRO A 26 -33.89 30.96 -41.30
N CYS A 27 -34.15 30.67 -40.03
CA CYS A 27 -33.70 29.43 -39.39
C CYS A 27 -34.38 28.21 -40.04
N PRO A 28 -33.65 27.12 -40.38
CA PRO A 28 -34.22 25.94 -41.02
C PRO A 28 -35.27 25.22 -40.16
N ASN A 29 -35.26 25.40 -38.84
CA ASN A 29 -36.17 24.72 -37.93
C ASN A 29 -37.39 25.56 -37.52
N CYS A 30 -37.21 26.86 -37.23
CA CYS A 30 -38.31 27.72 -36.76
C CYS A 30 -38.69 28.85 -37.71
N LYS A 31 -38.01 28.97 -38.87
CA LYS A 31 -38.23 29.97 -39.93
C LYS A 31 -38.11 31.44 -39.51
N LYS A 32 -37.87 31.73 -38.23
CA LYS A 32 -37.61 33.09 -37.73
C LYS A 32 -36.26 33.60 -38.28
N PRO A 33 -36.16 34.90 -38.61
CA PRO A 33 -34.93 35.49 -39.12
C PRO A 33 -33.83 35.44 -38.05
N ILE A 34 -32.62 35.05 -38.45
CA ILE A 34 -31.42 35.08 -37.62
C ILE A 34 -30.27 35.75 -38.38
N GLU A 35 -29.39 36.41 -37.64
CA GLU A 35 -28.14 36.96 -38.16
C GLU A 35 -27.02 35.92 -38.02
N ILE A 36 -26.34 35.63 -39.11
CA ILE A 36 -25.19 34.73 -39.12
C ILE A 36 -23.93 35.55 -38.80
N PRO A 37 -23.11 35.15 -37.82
CA PRO A 37 -21.87 35.85 -37.48
C PRO A 37 -20.96 36.06 -38.70
N LYS A 38 -20.15 37.12 -38.68
CA LYS A 38 -19.17 37.37 -39.75
C LYS A 38 -18.01 36.39 -39.62
N GLU A 39 -17.40 36.03 -40.74
CA GLU A 39 -16.13 35.28 -40.73
C GLU A 39 -15.08 36.08 -39.96
N GLY A 40 -14.59 35.53 -38.86
CA GLY A 40 -13.64 36.18 -37.95
C GLY A 40 -14.23 36.65 -36.62
N GLU A 41 -15.54 36.58 -36.41
CA GLU A 41 -16.15 36.76 -35.08
C GLU A 41 -16.06 35.47 -34.26
N GLU A 42 -14.83 34.99 -34.06
CA GLU A 42 -14.56 33.91 -33.13
C GLU A 42 -14.69 34.44 -31.71
N VAL A 43 -15.42 33.71 -30.87
CA VAL A 43 -15.46 33.98 -29.44
C VAL A 43 -14.08 33.62 -28.88
N VAL A 44 -13.20 34.62 -28.78
CA VAL A 44 -11.93 34.50 -28.08
C VAL A 44 -12.27 34.33 -26.60
N ILE A 45 -12.27 33.08 -26.13
CA ILE A 45 -12.40 32.76 -24.71
C ILE A 45 -11.10 33.21 -24.05
N HIS A 46 -11.12 34.39 -23.44
CA HIS A 46 -10.04 34.80 -22.56
C HIS A 46 -10.02 33.88 -21.35
N ALA A 47 -8.92 33.15 -21.16
CA ALA A 47 -8.69 32.47 -19.91
C ALA A 47 -8.76 33.49 -18.76
N PRO A 48 -9.30 33.10 -17.58
CA PRO A 48 -9.24 33.94 -16.39
C PRO A 48 -7.82 34.47 -16.19
N ARG A 49 -7.69 35.76 -15.86
CA ARG A 49 -6.37 36.31 -15.52
C ARG A 49 -5.84 35.58 -14.29
N ASP A 50 -4.65 35.01 -14.43
CA ASP A 50 -3.92 34.41 -13.32
C ASP A 50 -3.32 35.56 -12.48
N ASP A 51 -4.02 35.90 -11.39
CA ASP A 51 -3.65 36.95 -10.42
C ASP A 51 -2.53 36.50 -9.47
N SER A 52 -1.89 35.37 -9.73
CA SER A 52 -0.72 34.92 -8.97
C SER A 52 0.40 35.97 -9.03
N PRO A 53 1.11 36.24 -7.92
CA PRO A 53 2.28 37.11 -7.93
C PRO A 53 3.32 36.63 -8.95
N LYS A 54 3.72 37.51 -9.88
CA LYS A 54 4.70 37.21 -10.94
C LYS A 54 6.00 37.98 -10.70
N ASP A 55 7.11 37.39 -11.11
CA ASP A 55 8.40 38.04 -11.13
C ASP A 55 8.49 39.05 -12.30
N SER A 56 9.60 39.76 -12.41
CA SER A 56 9.86 40.68 -13.52
C SER A 56 9.94 39.99 -14.89
N THR A 57 9.99 38.66 -14.94
CA THR A 57 10.02 37.83 -16.16
C THR A 57 8.65 37.23 -16.51
N GLY A 58 7.62 37.51 -15.71
CA GLY A 58 6.26 37.01 -15.89
C GLY A 58 6.04 35.57 -15.38
N GLN A 59 7.01 34.98 -14.69
CA GLN A 59 6.87 33.68 -14.04
C GLN A 59 6.22 33.83 -12.67
N SER A 60 5.40 32.87 -12.25
CA SER A 60 4.81 32.88 -10.91
C SER A 60 5.91 32.74 -9.85
N VAL A 61 5.96 33.69 -8.91
CA VAL A 61 6.90 33.69 -7.79
C VAL A 61 6.58 32.55 -6.82
N LEU A 62 5.29 32.24 -6.69
CA LEU A 62 4.81 31.14 -5.87
C LEU A 62 5.11 29.81 -6.57
N LYS A 63 6.29 29.26 -6.30
CA LYS A 63 6.61 27.88 -6.67
C LYS A 63 5.58 26.95 -5.98
N PRO A 64 4.87 26.09 -6.73
CA PRO A 64 4.02 25.08 -6.11
C PRO A 64 4.83 24.29 -5.08
N ILE A 65 4.24 24.02 -3.92
CA ILE A 65 4.87 23.22 -2.88
C ILE A 65 5.17 21.86 -3.51
N ARG A 66 6.45 21.63 -3.82
CA ARG A 66 6.87 20.38 -4.46
C ARG A 66 6.83 19.30 -3.39
N ARG A 67 5.98 18.31 -3.60
CA ARG A 67 5.93 17.11 -2.76
C ARG A 67 7.33 16.51 -2.66
N LYS A 68 7.80 16.34 -1.42
CA LYS A 68 9.03 15.61 -1.13
C LYS A 68 8.62 14.19 -0.80
N GLU A 69 8.66 13.32 -1.81
CA GLU A 69 8.50 11.88 -1.59
C GLU A 69 9.56 11.46 -0.58
N THR A 70 9.17 10.78 0.49
CA THR A 70 10.18 10.21 1.40
C THR A 70 10.83 9.04 0.70
N ASP A 71 12.08 9.25 0.28
CA ASP A 71 12.90 8.18 -0.26
C ASP A 71 13.23 7.17 0.84
N VAL A 72 12.94 5.89 0.58
CA VAL A 72 13.45 4.79 1.40
C VAL A 72 14.96 4.93 1.47
N THR A 73 15.48 5.22 2.67
CA THR A 73 16.91 5.48 2.80
C THR A 73 17.70 4.24 2.38
N ARG A 74 18.65 4.41 1.43
CA ARG A 74 19.49 3.31 0.94
C ARG A 74 20.15 2.52 2.09
N ARG A 75 20.53 3.23 3.16
CA ARG A 75 21.08 2.62 4.39
C ARG A 75 20.06 1.72 5.09
N GLY A 76 18.83 2.20 5.31
CA GLY A 76 17.78 1.42 5.94
C GLY A 76 17.44 0.17 5.13
N LEU A 77 17.35 0.28 3.80
CA LEU A 77 17.12 -0.87 2.91
C LEU A 77 18.24 -1.93 2.99
N ILE A 78 19.51 -1.50 3.04
CA ILE A 78 20.65 -2.42 3.17
C ILE A 78 20.62 -3.11 4.53
N ILE A 79 20.30 -2.39 5.61
CA ILE A 79 20.22 -2.94 6.96
C ILE A 79 19.09 -3.97 7.06
N THR A 80 17.91 -3.69 6.52
CA THR A 80 16.79 -4.63 6.56
C THR A 80 17.08 -5.88 5.74
N LEU A 81 17.55 -5.72 4.50
CA LEU A 81 17.89 -6.86 3.66
C LEU A 81 19.02 -7.70 4.26
N GLY A 82 20.04 -7.05 4.82
CA GLY A 82 21.14 -7.72 5.50
C GLY A 82 20.69 -8.49 6.75
N ALA A 83 19.79 -7.92 7.55
CA ALA A 83 19.24 -8.57 8.73
C ALA A 83 18.41 -9.81 8.36
N ILE A 84 17.53 -9.69 7.36
CA ILE A 84 16.73 -10.82 6.86
C ILE A 84 17.67 -11.92 6.35
N LEU A 85 18.61 -11.57 5.46
CA LEU A 85 19.55 -12.54 4.89
C LEU A 85 20.38 -13.24 5.97
N ALA A 86 20.89 -12.50 6.96
CA ALA A 86 21.65 -13.08 8.06
C ALA A 86 20.84 -14.10 8.86
N VAL A 87 19.58 -13.81 9.17
CA VAL A 87 18.69 -14.74 9.90
C VAL A 87 18.41 -15.98 9.06
N PHE A 88 18.16 -15.84 7.76
CA PHE A 88 17.95 -16.99 6.86
C PHE A 88 19.22 -17.84 6.70
N VAL A 89 20.40 -17.23 6.63
CA VAL A 89 21.68 -17.98 6.62
C VAL A 89 21.86 -18.76 7.92
N CYS A 90 21.61 -18.15 9.07
CA CYS A 90 21.64 -18.85 10.36
C CYS A 90 20.65 -20.02 10.40
N ALA A 91 19.44 -19.83 9.87
CA ALA A 91 18.44 -20.91 9.78
C ALA A 91 18.91 -22.09 8.94
N LEU A 92 19.56 -21.83 7.79
CA LEU A 92 20.15 -22.87 6.95
C LEU A 92 21.29 -23.61 7.68
N VAL A 93 22.13 -22.91 8.43
CA VAL A 93 23.16 -23.54 9.25
C VAL A 93 22.52 -24.52 10.23
N PHE A 94 21.52 -24.07 11.01
CA PHE A 94 20.81 -24.95 11.94
C PHE A 94 20.15 -26.16 11.26
N ARG A 95 19.63 -25.98 10.04
CA ARG A 95 19.04 -27.08 9.27
C ARG A 95 20.08 -28.15 8.90
N PHE A 96 21.30 -27.75 8.51
CA PHE A 96 22.32 -28.71 8.05
C PHE A 96 23.20 -29.26 9.17
N THR A 97 23.32 -28.57 10.30
CA THR A 97 24.17 -28.98 11.43
C THR A 97 23.40 -29.55 12.61
N GLY A 98 22.11 -29.23 12.74
CA GLY A 98 21.29 -29.63 13.89
C GLY A 98 20.69 -31.04 13.72
N PRO A 99 20.65 -31.87 14.78
CA PRO A 99 20.08 -33.21 14.72
C PRO A 99 18.56 -33.24 14.50
N ALA A 100 17.85 -32.13 14.80
CA ALA A 100 16.40 -32.01 14.70
C ALA A 100 15.94 -30.61 14.22
N GLY A 101 16.80 -29.88 13.50
CA GLY A 101 16.55 -28.49 13.08
C GLY A 101 16.90 -27.45 14.17
N ALA A 102 16.32 -26.25 14.06
CA ALA A 102 16.63 -25.14 14.96
C ALA A 102 16.07 -25.37 16.38
N PRO A 103 16.90 -25.23 17.43
CA PRO A 103 16.44 -25.38 18.82
C PRO A 103 15.47 -24.26 19.22
N LEU A 104 14.63 -24.50 20.24
CA LEU A 104 13.58 -23.57 20.70
C LEU A 104 14.09 -22.14 20.92
N TRP A 105 15.25 -21.98 21.58
CA TRP A 105 15.82 -20.65 21.85
C TRP A 105 16.16 -19.89 20.55
N ALA A 106 16.62 -20.60 19.51
CA ALA A 106 16.96 -20.01 18.22
C ALA A 106 15.69 -19.64 17.45
N GLN A 107 14.62 -20.44 17.57
CA GLN A 107 13.31 -20.10 17.01
C GLN A 107 12.75 -18.81 17.63
N LEU A 108 12.79 -18.70 18.96
CA LEU A 108 12.34 -17.50 19.68
C LEU A 108 13.16 -16.26 19.29
N LEU A 109 14.49 -16.40 19.20
CA LEU A 109 15.35 -15.32 18.72
C LEU A 109 15.03 -14.93 17.27
N GLY A 110 14.80 -15.90 16.39
CA GLY A 110 14.41 -15.63 15.00
C GLY A 110 13.15 -14.80 14.89
N ILE A 111 12.09 -15.19 15.63
CA ILE A 111 10.81 -14.47 15.70
C ILE A 111 11.03 -13.02 16.18
N VAL A 112 11.78 -12.83 17.26
CA VAL A 112 11.99 -11.51 17.87
C VAL A 112 12.92 -10.62 17.04
N LEU A 113 14.02 -11.15 16.50
CA LEU A 113 15.02 -10.37 15.77
C LEU A 113 14.54 -9.96 14.37
N LEU A 114 13.71 -10.78 13.74
CA LEU A 114 13.20 -10.52 12.39
C LEU A 114 12.04 -9.51 12.38
N ALA A 115 11.33 -9.35 13.50
CA ALA A 115 10.17 -8.47 13.57
C ALA A 115 10.51 -6.97 13.33
N PRO A 116 11.46 -6.33 14.04
CA PRO A 116 11.77 -4.91 13.82
C PRO A 116 12.16 -4.52 12.40
N PRO A 117 13.07 -5.23 11.69
CA PRO A 117 13.44 -4.84 10.33
C PRO A 117 12.28 -5.02 9.34
N LEU A 118 11.45 -6.05 9.50
CA LEU A 118 10.29 -6.27 8.63
C LEU A 118 9.17 -5.27 8.88
N VAL A 119 8.87 -4.98 10.14
CA VAL A 119 7.87 -3.97 10.51
C VAL A 119 8.28 -2.59 10.03
N TRP A 120 9.54 -2.21 10.21
CA TRP A 120 10.04 -0.95 9.70
C TRP A 120 9.98 -0.89 8.17
N ALA A 121 10.41 -1.94 7.47
CA ALA A 121 10.36 -1.97 6.01
C ALA A 121 8.92 -1.91 5.49
N GLY A 122 8.04 -2.73 6.05
CA GLY A 122 6.63 -2.79 5.69
C GLY A 122 5.94 -1.45 5.87
N TYR A 123 6.17 -0.75 7.00
CA TYR A 123 5.68 0.61 7.19
C TYR A 123 6.18 1.57 6.09
N GLN A 124 7.47 1.58 5.80
CA GLN A 124 8.05 2.48 4.78
C GLN A 124 7.44 2.27 3.39
N PHE A 125 7.03 1.04 3.04
CA PHE A 125 6.40 0.74 1.74
C PHE A 125 4.88 0.97 1.72
N LEU A 126 4.20 0.78 2.84
CA LEU A 126 2.73 0.73 2.90
C LEU A 126 2.09 2.00 3.47
N TYR A 127 2.88 2.93 4.01
CA TYR A 127 2.34 4.17 4.55
C TYR A 127 1.73 5.03 3.44
N ASP A 128 0.63 5.69 3.80
CA ASP A 128 -0.07 6.62 2.94
C ASP A 128 0.76 7.90 2.73
N GLN A 129 1.21 8.10 1.50
CA GLN A 129 2.04 9.24 1.09
C GLN A 129 1.29 10.58 1.15
N GLU A 130 -0.02 10.60 1.41
CA GLU A 130 -0.79 11.82 1.69
C GLU A 130 -0.65 12.28 3.15
N ARG A 131 -0.17 11.42 4.05
CA ARG A 131 0.04 11.72 5.47
C ARG A 131 1.50 12.02 5.77
N GLU A 132 1.72 12.78 6.84
CA GLU A 132 3.07 12.98 7.36
C GLU A 132 3.61 11.66 7.92
N PRO A 133 4.81 11.22 7.50
CA PRO A 133 5.38 9.97 7.98
C PRO A 133 5.90 10.12 9.40
N TYR A 134 5.75 9.07 10.21
CA TYR A 134 6.39 8.95 11.50
C TYR A 134 7.91 8.91 11.33
N VAL A 135 8.63 9.70 12.13
CA VAL A 135 10.10 9.79 12.08
C VAL A 135 10.70 9.77 13.49
N GLY A 136 12.00 9.51 13.57
CA GLY A 136 12.76 9.64 14.82
C GLY A 136 12.33 8.67 15.94
N PRO A 137 12.29 9.12 17.20
CA PRO A 137 11.97 8.27 18.35
C PRO A 137 10.55 7.71 18.32
N GLU A 138 9.58 8.46 17.76
CA GLU A 138 8.20 8.01 17.65
C GLU A 138 8.08 6.78 16.74
N LEU A 139 8.67 6.86 15.54
CA LEU A 139 8.72 5.72 14.61
C LEU A 139 9.36 4.50 15.29
N ARG A 140 10.49 4.70 15.97
CA ARG A 140 11.19 3.62 16.66
C ARG A 140 10.28 2.93 17.69
N ASN A 141 9.58 3.70 18.53
CA ASN A 141 8.71 3.15 19.56
C ASN A 141 7.53 2.39 18.96
N ARG A 142 6.89 2.93 17.92
CA ARG A 142 5.78 2.27 17.21
C ARG A 142 6.22 0.97 16.54
N VAL A 143 7.39 0.97 15.89
CA VAL A 143 8.02 -0.23 15.32
C VAL A 143 8.26 -1.29 16.39
N LEU A 144 8.84 -0.93 17.53
CA LEU A 144 9.11 -1.89 18.60
C LEU A 144 7.83 -2.46 19.22
N ILE A 145 6.80 -1.62 19.44
CA ILE A 145 5.50 -2.06 19.95
C ILE A 145 4.84 -3.04 18.97
N CYS A 146 4.76 -2.68 17.68
CA CYS A 146 4.14 -3.53 16.66
C CYS A 146 4.92 -4.84 16.49
N SER A 147 6.26 -4.79 16.52
CA SER A 147 7.13 -5.98 16.48
C SER A 147 6.87 -6.91 17.66
N ALA A 148 6.74 -6.37 18.86
CA ALA A 148 6.42 -7.14 20.06
C ALA A 148 5.04 -7.80 19.94
N ILE A 149 4.03 -7.06 19.46
CA ILE A 149 2.68 -7.61 19.24
C ILE A 149 2.72 -8.77 18.23
N PHE A 150 3.46 -8.62 17.13
CA PHE A 150 3.61 -9.68 16.13
C PHE A 150 4.32 -10.92 16.67
N ALA A 151 5.38 -10.75 17.44
CA ALA A 151 6.08 -11.86 18.11
C ALA A 151 5.15 -12.56 19.13
N VAL A 152 4.42 -11.79 19.94
CA VAL A 152 3.44 -12.33 20.90
C VAL A 152 2.31 -13.06 20.19
N LEU A 153 1.76 -12.51 19.11
CA LEU A 153 0.73 -13.19 18.32
C LEU A 153 1.22 -14.54 17.81
N TRP A 154 2.48 -14.65 17.39
CA TRP A 154 3.08 -15.93 17.00
C TRP A 154 3.23 -16.91 18.18
N CYS A 155 3.64 -16.43 19.35
CA CYS A 155 3.75 -17.29 20.53
C CYS A 155 2.37 -17.75 21.05
N VAL A 156 1.39 -16.85 21.10
CA VAL A 156 0.00 -17.17 21.44
C VAL A 156 -0.54 -18.21 20.46
N TYR A 157 -0.23 -18.04 19.18
CA TYR A 157 -0.56 -19.02 18.16
C TYR A 157 0.08 -20.40 18.38
N ALA A 158 1.33 -20.48 18.84
CA ALA A 158 1.95 -21.76 19.13
C ALA A 158 1.29 -22.49 20.33
N CYS A 159 0.65 -21.75 21.25
CA CYS A 159 0.09 -22.29 22.49
C CYS A 159 -1.43 -22.49 22.49
N VAL A 160 -2.19 -21.68 21.75
CA VAL A 160 -3.66 -21.71 21.81
C VAL A 160 -4.26 -22.94 21.11
N PRO A 161 -3.89 -23.28 19.86
CA PRO A 161 -4.37 -24.49 19.20
C PRO A 161 -3.94 -25.76 19.94
N THR A 162 -2.73 -25.80 20.51
CA THR A 162 -2.30 -26.97 21.29
C THR A 162 -3.18 -27.17 22.52
N TYR A 163 -3.55 -26.09 23.20
CA TYR A 163 -4.47 -26.15 24.33
C TYR A 163 -5.90 -26.51 23.93
N ILE A 164 -6.44 -25.88 22.88
CA ILE A 164 -7.85 -26.07 22.46
C ILE A 164 -8.08 -27.47 21.87
N PHE A 165 -7.12 -27.99 21.12
CA PHE A 165 -7.22 -29.29 20.45
C PHE A 165 -6.53 -30.42 21.23
N GLU A 166 -6.09 -30.15 22.46
CA GLU A 166 -5.42 -31.12 23.35
C GLU A 166 -4.21 -31.82 22.68
N LEU A 167 -3.42 -31.06 21.89
CA LEU A 167 -2.25 -31.55 21.18
C LEU A 167 -1.01 -31.51 22.09
N ASN A 168 -0.09 -32.47 21.95
CA ASN A 168 1.15 -32.43 22.72
C ASN A 168 2.13 -31.38 22.15
N GLN A 169 2.14 -31.21 20.83
CA GLN A 169 2.96 -30.23 20.13
C GLN A 169 2.18 -29.50 19.04
N ALA A 170 2.53 -28.23 18.79
CA ALA A 170 1.88 -27.41 17.75
C ALA A 170 2.01 -28.03 16.35
N ALA A 171 3.05 -28.83 16.12
CA ALA A 171 3.32 -29.46 14.84
C ALA A 171 2.33 -30.60 14.48
N GLU A 172 1.59 -31.15 15.46
CA GLU A 172 0.53 -32.16 15.24
C GLU A 172 -0.72 -31.57 14.59
N MET A 173 -0.84 -30.24 14.58
CA MET A 173 -2.02 -29.57 14.05
C MET A 173 -2.19 -29.84 12.55
N SER A 174 -3.44 -30.01 12.10
CA SER A 174 -3.74 -30.18 10.68
C SER A 174 -3.48 -28.90 9.87
N TYR A 175 -3.19 -29.04 8.58
CA TYR A 175 -2.97 -27.90 7.68
C TYR A 175 -4.18 -26.96 7.57
N THR A 176 -5.39 -27.49 7.72
CA THR A 176 -6.61 -26.68 7.69
C THR A 176 -6.71 -25.79 8.92
N VAL A 177 -6.45 -26.32 10.12
CA VAL A 177 -6.45 -25.51 11.34
C VAL A 177 -5.29 -24.51 11.30
N PHE A 178 -4.10 -24.93 10.87
CA PHE A 178 -2.96 -24.04 10.63
C PHE A 178 -3.33 -22.83 9.75
N GLY A 179 -3.97 -23.08 8.60
CA GLY A 179 -4.38 -22.02 7.67
C GLY A 179 -5.42 -21.07 8.25
N ILE A 180 -6.44 -21.61 8.95
CA ILE A 180 -7.47 -20.79 9.62
C ILE A 180 -6.82 -19.90 10.67
N THR A 181 -5.94 -20.45 11.50
CA THR A 181 -5.32 -19.65 12.56
C THR A 181 -4.37 -18.60 12.00
N LEU A 182 -3.63 -18.91 10.94
CA LEU A 182 -2.79 -17.92 10.25
C LEU A 182 -3.63 -16.75 9.71
N CYS A 183 -4.81 -17.01 9.14
CA CYS A 183 -5.73 -15.95 8.70
C CYS A 183 -6.19 -15.06 9.87
N ILE A 184 -6.51 -15.67 11.03
CA ILE A 184 -6.88 -14.92 12.24
C ILE A 184 -5.71 -14.06 12.73
N MET A 185 -4.49 -14.60 12.75
CA MET A 185 -3.30 -13.85 13.14
C MET A 185 -3.04 -12.66 12.22
N ILE A 186 -3.20 -12.85 10.90
CA ILE A 186 -3.06 -11.76 9.93
C ILE A 186 -4.12 -10.68 10.18
N ALA A 187 -5.37 -11.06 10.46
CA ALA A 187 -6.43 -10.10 10.79
C ALA A 187 -6.13 -9.32 12.08
N LEU A 188 -5.72 -9.99 13.16
CA LEU A 188 -5.32 -9.35 14.41
C LEU A 188 -4.07 -8.47 14.25
N GLY A 189 -3.09 -8.95 13.47
CA GLY A 189 -1.90 -8.20 13.13
C GLY A 189 -2.21 -6.97 12.27
N ALA A 190 -3.21 -7.04 11.39
CA ALA A 190 -3.68 -5.91 10.60
C ALA A 190 -4.28 -4.83 11.50
N LEU A 191 -5.09 -5.21 12.50
CA LEU A 191 -5.61 -4.28 13.51
C LEU A 191 -4.48 -3.65 14.34
N ALA A 192 -3.49 -4.43 14.75
CA ALA A 192 -2.32 -3.91 15.47
C ALA A 192 -1.51 -2.92 14.61
N SER A 193 -1.36 -3.21 13.31
CA SER A 193 -0.65 -2.33 12.37
C SER A 193 -1.43 -1.05 12.09
N ALA A 194 -2.75 -1.16 11.91
CA ALA A 194 -3.64 -0.01 11.78
C ALA A 194 -3.61 0.87 13.03
N GLY A 195 -3.62 0.28 14.24
CA GLY A 195 -3.49 1.04 15.48
C GLY A 195 -2.11 1.67 15.70
N ALA A 196 -1.03 0.97 15.31
CA ALA A 196 0.33 1.43 15.53
C ALA A 196 0.78 2.50 14.52
N PHE A 197 0.33 2.40 13.27
CA PHE A 197 0.83 3.21 12.15
C PHE A 197 -0.27 3.93 11.37
N GLU A 198 -1.54 3.82 11.79
CA GLU A 198 -2.70 4.41 11.12
C GLU A 198 -2.87 3.97 9.66
N LEU A 199 -2.36 2.78 9.36
CA LEU A 199 -2.52 2.14 8.05
C LEU A 199 -3.99 1.81 7.82
N GLU A 200 -4.43 1.92 6.57
CA GLU A 200 -5.69 1.31 6.15
C GLU A 200 -5.66 -0.19 6.42
N TYR A 201 -6.83 -0.78 6.71
CA TYR A 201 -6.91 -2.19 7.10
C TYR A 201 -6.25 -3.12 6.07
N PHE A 202 -6.44 -2.87 4.77
CA PHE A 202 -5.83 -3.68 3.71
C PHE A 202 -4.29 -3.56 3.71
N SER A 203 -3.75 -2.35 3.85
CA SER A 203 -2.31 -2.15 4.04
C SER A 203 -1.80 -2.81 5.32
N GLY A 204 -2.59 -2.80 6.40
CA GLY A 204 -2.33 -3.55 7.63
C GLY A 204 -2.26 -5.06 7.42
N VAL A 205 -3.13 -5.63 6.56
CA VAL A 205 -3.10 -7.05 6.19
C VAL A 205 -1.80 -7.39 5.46
N ILE A 206 -1.37 -6.56 4.50
CA ILE A 206 -0.10 -6.77 3.79
C ILE A 206 1.07 -6.66 4.77
N HIS A 207 1.03 -5.69 5.69
CA HIS A 207 2.05 -5.47 6.69
C HIS A 207 2.22 -6.67 7.65
N ALA A 208 1.12 -7.17 8.20
CA ALA A 208 1.12 -8.36 9.05
C ALA A 208 1.49 -9.63 8.27
N GLY A 209 0.96 -9.77 7.05
CA GLY A 209 1.26 -10.87 6.14
C GLY A 209 2.74 -10.99 5.82
N LEU A 210 3.42 -9.87 5.53
CA LEU A 210 4.87 -9.85 5.29
C LEU A 210 5.64 -10.51 6.43
N TYR A 211 5.32 -10.17 7.68
CA TYR A 211 5.98 -10.77 8.83
C TYR A 211 5.65 -12.26 8.97
N PHE A 212 4.36 -12.62 9.05
CA PHE A 212 3.96 -14.00 9.31
C PHE A 212 4.37 -14.98 8.21
N ILE A 213 4.25 -14.58 6.93
CA ILE A 213 4.73 -15.40 5.81
C ILE A 213 6.25 -15.57 5.90
N THR A 214 6.99 -14.52 6.26
CA THR A 214 8.45 -14.65 6.42
C THR A 214 8.82 -15.58 7.57
N ILE A 215 8.07 -15.60 8.68
CA ILE A 215 8.27 -16.58 9.75
C ILE A 215 7.96 -18.02 9.28
N VAL A 216 6.89 -18.22 8.48
CA VAL A 216 6.61 -19.53 7.88
C VAL A 216 7.78 -19.97 6.98
N LEU A 217 8.29 -19.08 6.13
CA LEU A 217 9.48 -19.36 5.30
C LEU A 217 10.73 -19.65 6.15
N LEU A 218 10.89 -18.93 7.27
CA LEU A 218 12.00 -19.15 8.20
C LEU A 218 11.90 -20.53 8.88
N ALA A 219 10.70 -20.95 9.27
CA ALA A 219 10.47 -22.28 9.82
C ALA A 219 10.78 -23.38 8.78
N LEU A 220 10.29 -23.22 7.55
CA LEU A 220 10.59 -24.13 6.44
C LEU A 220 12.10 -24.21 6.16
N THR A 221 12.80 -23.08 6.14
CA THR A 221 14.25 -23.04 5.88
C THR A 221 15.09 -23.56 7.03
N SER A 222 14.62 -23.46 8.27
CA SER A 222 15.29 -24.05 9.45
C SER A 222 14.95 -25.52 9.69
N GLY A 223 14.01 -26.09 8.92
CA GLY A 223 13.57 -27.47 9.06
C GLY A 223 12.59 -27.70 10.22
N VAL A 224 12.00 -26.64 10.75
CA VAL A 224 10.97 -26.72 11.80
C VAL A 224 9.63 -27.07 11.16
N VAL A 225 9.00 -28.14 11.65
CA VAL A 225 7.66 -28.55 11.19
C VAL A 225 6.61 -27.73 11.94
N LEU A 226 5.76 -27.02 11.20
CA LEU A 226 4.72 -26.17 11.77
C LEU A 226 3.35 -26.86 11.89
N ALA A 227 3.08 -27.86 11.05
CA ALA A 227 1.80 -28.59 11.01
C ALA A 227 1.96 -29.92 10.25
N GLY A 228 1.04 -30.85 10.47
CA GLY A 228 0.88 -32.08 9.70
C GLY A 228 1.76 -33.26 10.12
N LEU A 229 2.34 -33.25 11.32
CA LEU A 229 3.03 -34.43 11.87
C LEU A 229 2.01 -35.51 12.26
N PRO A 230 2.14 -36.76 11.76
CA PRO A 230 1.30 -37.86 12.20
C PRO A 230 1.56 -38.19 13.67
N HIS A 231 0.49 -38.50 14.41
CA HIS A 231 0.56 -38.78 15.84
C HIS A 231 1.50 -39.95 16.20
N GLU A 232 1.79 -40.84 15.24
CA GLU A 232 2.59 -42.07 15.42
C GLU A 232 4.11 -41.88 15.30
N LEU A 233 4.61 -40.69 14.93
CA LEU A 233 6.05 -40.41 14.71
C LEU A 233 6.70 -39.57 15.82
N LEU A 234 6.02 -39.40 16.95
CA LEU A 234 6.54 -38.63 18.09
C LEU A 234 7.12 -39.60 19.14
N PRO A 235 8.33 -39.32 19.68
CA PRO A 235 8.91 -40.09 20.77
C PRO A 235 8.12 -39.94 22.08
#